data_AF-A0A8T5ILP4-F1
#
_entry.id   AF-A0A8T5ILP4-F1
#
_cell.length_a   1.000
_cell.length_b   1.000
_cell.length_c   1.000
_cell.angle_alpha   90.00
_cell.angle_beta   90.00
_cell.angle_gamma   90.00
#
_symmetry.space_group_name_H-M   'P 1'
#
loop_
_entity.id
_entity.type
_entity.pdbx_description
1 polymer ?
#
loop_
_entity_poly.entity_id
_entity_poly.type
_entity_poly.pdbx_seq_one_letter_code
_entity_poly.pdbx_strand_id
1 'polypeptide(L)'
;MKHIIISDTHSPICIEKALNYTKEIISKIPEMNYIIINGDLLGIFAMTSSCLHKHSEITNIELDEYLKSAAINFYNKFKANKVISPEIVLEYVEERYQWIISTLKKFIEIKPTIFNLGNHESGLHFLVLQELSFLTGCSPQIISQVDKNKLIEIFNNFEKELYELEENENFKYIRNNSFIKDKTLIMGIPGESHSTAGNDYNSKKQEEKTQEIIEQVKPMLEKVNSIVIYNHTQGNYDNNTGKFESASRSLKEFMQNLPSNVKTRIFVQSHNHWDHTQFMFHNNFYYIMNNAGLHNGIFNILDFDEKEVQCYDADPTNKKAVKLKLSKEFPNISQPGEIIARHYPDPEYVKIRKSVHSCLSKLLSP
;
A
#
# COMPACT_ATOMS: atom_id res chain seq x y z
N MET A 1 17.50 -9.71 6.61
CA MET A 1 17.06 -8.70 5.63
C MET A 1 16.23 -7.65 6.35
N LYS A 2 16.35 -6.39 5.93
CA LYS A 2 15.66 -5.23 6.51
C LYS A 2 14.92 -4.49 5.42
N HIS A 3 13.61 -4.32 5.56
CA HIS A 3 12.76 -3.65 4.58
C HIS A 3 12.01 -2.48 5.24
N ILE A 4 11.94 -1.34 4.57
CA ILE A 4 10.95 -0.30 4.85
C ILE A 4 9.73 -0.58 3.97
N ILE A 5 8.52 -0.61 4.53
CA ILE A 5 7.30 -0.98 3.83
C ILE A 5 6.30 0.18 3.92
N ILE A 6 6.17 0.90 2.81
CA ILE A 6 5.24 2.02 2.64
C ILE A 6 4.10 1.52 1.75
N SER A 7 2.85 1.82 2.12
CA SER A 7 1.69 1.36 1.37
C SER A 7 0.51 2.28 1.61
N ASP A 8 -0.49 2.22 0.74
CA ASP A 8 -1.78 2.89 0.87
C ASP A 8 -1.71 4.39 1.20
N THR A 9 -0.63 5.08 0.80
CA THR A 9 -0.45 6.48 1.23
C THR A 9 -1.52 7.44 0.70
N HIS A 10 -2.16 7.12 -0.43
CA HIS A 10 -3.24 7.86 -1.12
C HIS A 10 -3.03 9.38 -1.29
N SER A 11 -1.84 9.92 -0.99
CA SER A 11 -1.58 11.34 -0.86
C SER A 11 -0.11 11.70 -1.09
N PRO A 12 0.18 12.68 -1.98
CA PRO A 12 1.52 13.24 -2.14
C PRO A 12 2.14 13.75 -0.84
N ILE A 13 1.32 14.28 0.07
CA ILE A 13 1.80 14.79 1.36
C ILE A 13 2.24 13.62 2.25
N CYS A 14 1.45 12.55 2.31
CA CYS A 14 1.78 11.37 3.11
C CYS A 14 3.04 10.67 2.59
N ILE A 15 3.15 10.48 1.27
CA ILE A 15 4.32 9.82 0.68
C ILE A 15 5.59 10.66 0.84
N GLU A 16 5.51 11.99 0.77
CA GLU A 16 6.66 12.88 1.00
C GLU A 16 7.10 12.88 2.48
N LYS A 17 6.15 12.79 3.43
CA LYS A 17 6.48 12.57 4.85
C LYS A 17 7.21 11.24 5.05
N ALA A 18 6.71 10.16 4.46
CA ALA A 18 7.33 8.83 4.51
C ALA A 18 8.73 8.85 3.88
N LEU A 19 8.89 9.50 2.72
CA LEU A 19 10.17 9.68 2.02
C LEU A 19 11.21 10.38 2.90
N ASN A 20 10.85 11.51 3.50
CA ASN A 20 11.78 12.29 4.31
C ASN A 20 12.21 11.53 5.56
N TYR A 21 11.28 10.87 6.25
CA TYR A 21 11.67 10.07 7.41
C TYR A 21 12.45 8.80 7.02
N THR A 22 12.16 8.21 5.85
CA THR A 22 12.95 7.10 5.29
C THR A 22 14.42 7.48 5.10
N LYS A 23 14.71 8.68 4.56
CA LYS A 23 16.09 9.20 4.45
C LYS A 23 16.79 9.24 5.81
N GLU A 24 16.11 9.74 6.84
CA GLU A 24 16.64 9.80 8.20
C GLU A 24 16.91 8.41 8.79
N ILE A 25 15.98 7.46 8.60
CA ILE A 25 16.15 6.08 9.08
C ILE A 25 17.34 5.41 8.39
N ILE A 26 17.43 5.52 7.06
CA ILE A 26 18.51 4.90 6.29
C ILE A 26 19.87 5.50 6.65
N SER A 27 19.93 6.80 6.97
CA SER A 27 21.18 7.42 7.48
C SER A 27 21.67 6.81 8.80
N LYS A 28 20.75 6.26 9.62
CA LYS A 28 21.04 5.60 10.91
C LYS A 28 21.17 4.08 10.79
N ILE A 29 20.55 3.49 9.77
CA ILE A 29 20.46 2.04 9.53
C ILE A 29 20.86 1.79 8.05
N PRO A 30 22.14 1.99 7.69
CA PRO A 30 22.61 1.89 6.31
C PRO A 30 22.46 0.47 5.72
N GLU A 31 22.36 -0.54 6.57
CA GLU A 31 22.20 -1.96 6.21
C GLU A 31 20.76 -2.33 5.76
N MET A 32 19.84 -1.37 5.69
CA MET A 32 18.54 -1.57 5.04
C MET A 32 18.75 -2.26 3.68
N ASN A 33 17.91 -3.22 3.30
CA ASN A 33 18.04 -3.90 1.99
C ASN A 33 17.18 -3.24 0.94
N TYR A 34 15.90 -3.01 1.26
CA TYR A 34 14.92 -2.50 0.31
C TYR A 34 13.97 -1.48 0.91
N ILE A 35 13.50 -0.57 0.08
CA ILE A 35 12.27 0.18 0.29
C ILE A 35 11.18 -0.49 -0.54
N ILE A 36 10.07 -0.85 0.08
CA ILE A 36 8.93 -1.48 -0.55
C ILE A 36 7.82 -0.45 -0.64
N ILE A 37 7.41 -0.15 -1.86
CA ILE A 37 6.20 0.61 -2.15
C ILE A 37 5.13 -0.42 -2.55
N ASN A 38 4.26 -0.79 -1.61
CA ASN A 38 3.23 -1.79 -1.82
C ASN A 38 1.88 -1.11 -2.14
N GLY A 39 1.82 -0.44 -3.29
CA GLY A 39 0.58 0.07 -3.89
C GLY A 39 -0.13 1.21 -3.17
N ASP A 40 -1.21 1.66 -3.80
CA ASP A 40 -2.20 2.63 -3.31
C ASP A 40 -1.58 3.99 -2.95
N LEU A 41 -0.81 4.52 -3.89
CA LEU A 41 -0.31 5.90 -3.89
C LEU A 41 -1.37 6.90 -4.37
N LEU A 42 -2.27 6.45 -5.25
CA LEU A 42 -3.44 7.22 -5.72
C LEU A 42 -4.66 6.90 -4.86
N GLY A 43 -5.73 7.67 -4.98
CA GLY A 43 -7.02 7.37 -4.38
C GLY A 43 -7.38 8.21 -3.16
N ILE A 44 -7.12 9.52 -3.17
CA ILE A 44 -7.37 10.40 -2.00
C ILE A 44 -8.76 10.28 -1.37
N PHE A 45 -9.79 9.91 -2.14
CA PHE A 45 -11.14 9.67 -1.62
C PHE A 45 -11.19 8.53 -0.58
N ALA A 46 -10.27 7.54 -0.66
CA ALA A 46 -10.14 6.49 0.34
C ALA A 46 -9.78 7.06 1.72
N MET A 47 -9.13 8.24 1.76
CA MET A 47 -8.84 8.96 3.00
C MET A 47 -10.09 9.30 3.80
N THR A 48 -11.26 9.46 3.19
CA THR A 48 -12.53 9.67 3.93
C THR A 48 -12.91 8.49 4.83
N SER A 49 -12.48 7.28 4.48
CA SER A 49 -12.71 6.07 5.27
C SER A 49 -11.67 5.88 6.39
N SER A 50 -10.68 6.78 6.48
CA SER A 50 -9.64 6.74 7.52
C SER A 50 -10.17 6.90 8.91
N CYS A 51 -9.50 6.27 9.88
CA CYS A 51 -9.78 6.55 11.28
C CYS A 51 -9.52 8.02 11.66
N LEU A 52 -8.68 8.72 10.88
CA LEU A 52 -8.41 10.15 11.05
C LEU A 52 -9.58 11.02 10.58
N HIS A 53 -10.10 10.75 9.38
CA HIS A 53 -11.16 11.55 8.75
C HIS A 53 -12.59 11.03 9.01
N LYS A 54 -12.75 9.87 9.65
CA LYS A 54 -14.06 9.40 10.18
C LYS A 54 -14.75 10.43 11.07
N HIS A 55 -13.98 11.36 11.64
CA HIS A 55 -14.48 12.40 12.55
C HIS A 55 -14.14 13.83 12.12
N SER A 56 -13.47 14.00 10.97
CA SER A 56 -13.19 15.31 10.37
C SER A 56 -13.06 15.20 8.86
N GLU A 57 -13.96 15.85 8.14
CA GLU A 57 -13.95 15.87 6.68
C GLU A 57 -12.64 16.47 6.12
N ILE A 58 -12.22 15.99 4.96
CA ILE A 58 -11.11 16.59 4.22
C ILE A 58 -11.58 17.94 3.71
N THR A 59 -10.89 19.01 4.09
CA THR A 59 -11.27 20.38 3.75
C THR A 59 -10.99 20.69 2.28
N ASN A 60 -11.72 21.66 1.72
CA ASN A 60 -11.45 22.15 0.37
C ASN A 60 -10.03 22.69 0.19
N ILE A 61 -9.40 23.19 1.25
CA ILE A 61 -8.00 23.66 1.22
C ILE A 61 -7.06 22.46 1.04
N GLU A 62 -7.26 21.37 1.79
CA GLU A 62 -6.46 20.15 1.66
C GLU A 62 -6.65 19.50 0.28
N LEU A 63 -7.87 19.49 -0.27
CA LEU A 63 -8.12 19.00 -1.63
C LEU A 63 -7.43 19.86 -2.70
N ASP A 64 -7.38 21.18 -2.49
CA ASP A 64 -6.69 22.12 -3.38
C ASP A 64 -5.18 21.91 -3.38
N GLU A 65 -4.59 21.77 -2.18
CA GLU A 65 -3.17 21.48 -2.00
C GLU A 65 -2.79 20.10 -2.55
N TYR A 66 -3.67 19.10 -2.38
CA TYR A 66 -3.54 17.80 -3.02
C TYR A 66 -3.45 17.96 -4.53
N LEU A 67 -4.44 18.58 -5.18
CA LEU A 67 -4.46 18.72 -6.64
C LEU A 67 -3.21 19.44 -7.16
N LYS A 68 -2.82 20.52 -6.49
CA LYS A 68 -1.64 21.31 -6.87
C LYS A 68 -0.33 20.50 -6.79
N SER A 69 -0.19 19.62 -5.80
CA SER A 69 1.00 18.78 -5.62
C SER A 69 0.98 17.52 -6.47
N ALA A 70 -0.21 16.95 -6.71
CA ALA A 70 -0.44 15.71 -7.43
C ALA A 70 -0.39 15.87 -8.96
N ALA A 71 -0.95 16.96 -9.48
CA ALA A 71 -1.16 17.17 -10.91
C ALA A 71 -1.13 18.67 -11.24
N ILE A 72 0.05 19.28 -11.21
CA ILE A 72 0.21 20.74 -11.32
C ILE A 72 -0.25 21.28 -12.68
N ASN A 73 -0.03 20.54 -13.76
CA ASN A 73 -0.43 20.97 -15.10
C ASN A 73 -1.95 20.96 -15.23
N PHE A 74 -2.59 19.86 -14.81
CA PHE A 74 -4.03 19.79 -14.67
C PHE A 74 -4.57 20.91 -13.77
N TYR A 75 -4.00 21.10 -12.59
CA TYR A 75 -4.43 22.10 -11.60
C TYR A 75 -4.44 23.51 -12.20
N ASN A 76 -3.37 23.90 -12.89
CA ASN A 76 -3.26 25.21 -13.52
C ASN A 76 -4.34 25.42 -14.59
N LYS A 77 -4.58 24.40 -15.44
CA LYS A 77 -5.64 24.44 -16.47
C LYS A 77 -7.05 24.52 -15.84
N PHE A 78 -7.30 23.69 -14.82
CA PHE A 78 -8.57 23.65 -14.11
C PHE A 78 -8.86 24.96 -13.39
N LYS A 79 -7.87 25.57 -12.74
CA LYS A 79 -8.04 26.87 -12.06
C LYS A 79 -8.29 28.02 -13.03
N ALA A 80 -7.65 28.01 -14.20
CA ALA A 80 -7.85 29.04 -15.20
C ALA A 80 -9.25 28.97 -15.85
N ASN A 81 -9.70 27.77 -16.22
CA ASN A 81 -10.87 27.61 -17.08
C ASN A 81 -12.13 27.11 -16.35
N LYS A 82 -11.99 26.50 -15.17
CA LYS A 82 -13.08 25.88 -14.39
C LYS A 82 -13.91 24.84 -15.16
N VAL A 83 -13.42 24.38 -16.31
CA VAL A 83 -14.09 23.42 -17.19
C VAL A 83 -13.26 22.15 -17.24
N ILE A 84 -13.94 21.00 -17.11
CA ILE A 84 -13.34 19.67 -17.25
C ILE A 84 -13.94 19.05 -18.52
N SER A 85 -13.07 18.79 -19.49
CA SER A 85 -13.41 18.08 -20.73
C SER A 85 -12.81 16.68 -20.72
N PRO A 86 -13.25 15.76 -21.60
CA PRO A 86 -12.66 14.42 -21.70
C PRO A 86 -11.14 14.44 -21.94
N GLU A 87 -10.62 15.41 -22.69
CA GLU A 87 -9.19 15.58 -22.94
C GLU A 87 -8.44 15.96 -21.66
N ILE A 88 -8.98 16.91 -20.89
CA ILE A 88 -8.42 17.32 -19.60
C ILE A 88 -8.44 16.16 -18.59
N VAL A 89 -9.43 15.26 -18.66
CA VAL A 89 -9.45 14.03 -17.84
C VAL A 89 -8.31 13.10 -18.22
N LEU A 90 -8.04 12.89 -19.52
CA LEU A 90 -6.92 12.05 -19.97
C LEU A 90 -5.58 12.61 -19.52
N GLU A 91 -5.38 13.93 -19.65
CA GLU A 91 -4.18 14.61 -19.17
C GLU A 91 -3.97 14.44 -17.66
N TYR A 92 -5.05 14.52 -16.87
CA TYR A 92 -4.99 14.23 -15.43
C TYR A 92 -4.48 12.82 -15.16
N VAL A 93 -5.09 11.81 -15.80
CA VAL A 93 -4.72 10.41 -15.59
C VAL A 93 -3.25 10.16 -15.95
N GLU A 94 -2.79 10.69 -17.08
CA GLU A 94 -1.39 10.61 -17.49
C GLU A 94 -0.46 11.27 -16.47
N GLU A 95 -0.76 12.50 -16.04
CA GLU A 95 0.04 13.23 -15.05
C GLU A 95 0.11 12.49 -13.70
N ARG A 96 -0.97 11.83 -13.27
CA ARG A 96 -0.97 11.01 -12.05
C ARG A 96 -0.06 9.78 -12.15
N TYR A 97 -0.04 9.08 -13.28
CA TYR A 97 0.88 7.96 -13.46
C TYR A 97 2.34 8.42 -13.57
N GLN A 98 2.59 9.55 -14.27
CA GLN A 98 3.93 10.16 -14.30
C GLN A 98 4.42 10.58 -12.91
N TRP A 99 3.52 11.06 -12.05
CA TRP A 99 3.83 11.37 -10.66
C TRP A 99 4.25 10.12 -9.86
N ILE A 100 3.66 8.95 -10.11
CA ILE A 100 4.09 7.69 -9.49
C ILE A 100 5.53 7.37 -9.93
N ILE A 101 5.81 7.42 -11.24
CA ILE A 101 7.16 7.17 -11.77
C ILE A 101 8.20 8.10 -11.13
N SER A 102 7.88 9.41 -11.04
CA SER A 102 8.75 10.39 -10.37
C SER A 102 8.97 10.06 -8.90
N THR A 103 7.91 9.65 -8.20
CA THR A 103 7.97 9.27 -6.79
C THR A 103 8.85 8.04 -6.57
N LEU A 104 8.72 7.01 -7.41
CA LEU A 104 9.56 5.81 -7.36
C LEU A 104 11.04 6.15 -7.59
N LYS A 105 11.35 7.02 -8.56
CA LYS A 105 12.72 7.51 -8.81
C LYS A 105 13.36 8.14 -7.56
N LYS A 106 12.61 8.95 -6.81
CA LYS A 106 13.09 9.53 -5.53
C LYS A 106 13.46 8.47 -4.49
N PHE A 107 12.73 7.35 -4.42
CA PHE A 107 13.07 6.26 -3.51
C PHE A 107 14.27 5.44 -3.99
N ILE A 108 14.37 5.17 -5.29
CA ILE A 108 15.50 4.50 -5.93
C ILE A 108 16.82 5.23 -5.65
N GLU A 109 16.81 6.57 -5.67
CA GLU A 109 17.98 7.40 -5.33
C GLU A 109 18.49 7.19 -3.89
N ILE A 110 17.63 6.71 -2.99
CA ILE A 110 17.98 6.48 -1.58
C ILE A 110 18.42 5.03 -1.38
N LYS A 111 17.68 4.07 -1.95
CA LYS A 111 17.88 2.63 -1.73
C LYS A 111 17.22 1.79 -2.82
N PRO A 112 17.71 0.55 -3.06
CA PRO A 112 16.99 -0.40 -3.89
C PRO A 112 15.51 -0.47 -3.53
N THR A 113 14.64 -0.25 -4.52
CA THR A 113 13.20 -0.07 -4.32
C THR A 113 12.43 -1.17 -5.04
N ILE A 114 11.43 -1.73 -4.36
CA ILE A 114 10.53 -2.73 -4.90
C ILE A 114 9.14 -2.11 -4.95
N PHE A 115 8.50 -2.16 -6.12
CA PHE A 115 7.14 -1.70 -6.31
C PHE A 115 6.20 -2.88 -6.58
N ASN A 116 5.11 -2.97 -5.81
CA ASN A 116 3.98 -3.82 -6.11
C ASN A 116 2.77 -2.92 -6.41
N LEU A 117 2.04 -3.23 -7.48
CA LEU A 117 0.92 -2.41 -7.93
C LEU A 117 -0.25 -2.50 -6.94
N GLY A 118 -0.80 -1.35 -6.54
CA GLY A 118 -2.04 -1.29 -5.78
C GLY A 118 -3.26 -1.22 -6.66
N ASN A 119 -4.43 -1.34 -6.04
CA ASN A 119 -5.67 -1.32 -6.81
C ASN A 119 -5.91 0.09 -7.34
N HIS A 120 -5.63 1.16 -6.60
CA HIS A 120 -5.90 2.51 -7.09
C HIS A 120 -5.10 2.91 -8.33
N GLU A 121 -4.01 2.20 -8.62
CA GLU A 121 -3.21 2.33 -9.85
C GLU A 121 -3.64 1.39 -10.99
N SER A 122 -4.54 0.43 -10.76
CA SER A 122 -4.87 -0.59 -11.77
C SER A 122 -5.64 -0.04 -12.98
N GLY A 123 -5.17 -0.44 -14.16
CA GLY A 123 -5.83 -0.22 -15.45
C GLY A 123 -7.11 -1.05 -15.65
N LEU A 124 -7.51 -1.93 -14.72
CA LEU A 124 -8.77 -2.65 -14.84
C LEU A 124 -10.00 -1.78 -14.56
N HIS A 125 -9.89 -0.87 -13.61
CA HIS A 125 -11.03 -0.09 -13.12
C HIS A 125 -10.77 1.42 -13.08
N PHE A 126 -9.52 1.87 -13.26
CA PHE A 126 -9.14 3.28 -13.31
C PHE A 126 -9.71 4.12 -12.14
N LEU A 127 -9.42 3.74 -10.89
CA LEU A 127 -9.94 4.47 -9.72
C LEU A 127 -9.42 5.91 -9.64
N VAL A 128 -8.33 6.22 -10.34
CA VAL A 128 -7.87 7.59 -10.59
C VAL A 128 -8.97 8.51 -11.17
N LEU A 129 -9.95 7.98 -11.90
CA LEU A 129 -11.10 8.74 -12.38
C LEU A 129 -12.09 9.08 -11.25
N GLN A 130 -12.28 8.18 -10.30
CA GLN A 130 -13.10 8.44 -9.10
C GLN A 130 -12.42 9.50 -8.21
N GLU A 131 -11.09 9.43 -8.08
CA GLU A 131 -10.29 10.47 -7.44
C GLU A 131 -10.53 11.83 -8.11
N LEU A 132 -10.49 11.93 -9.44
CA LEU A 132 -10.74 13.19 -10.12
C LEU A 132 -12.13 13.75 -9.84
N SER A 133 -13.17 12.91 -9.90
CA SER A 133 -14.54 13.32 -9.53
C SER A 133 -14.61 13.82 -8.09
N PHE A 134 -13.97 13.14 -7.15
CA PHE A 134 -13.93 13.54 -5.75
C PHE A 134 -13.26 14.91 -5.56
N LEU A 135 -12.14 15.15 -6.26
CA LEU A 135 -11.36 16.38 -6.12
C LEU A 135 -12.00 17.61 -6.77
N THR A 136 -12.80 17.40 -7.82
CA THR A 136 -13.27 18.51 -8.67
C THR A 136 -14.79 18.65 -8.72
N GLY A 137 -15.53 17.66 -8.23
CA GLY A 137 -16.98 17.57 -8.38
C GLY A 137 -17.43 17.34 -9.84
N CYS A 138 -16.52 16.90 -10.73
CA CYS A 138 -16.88 16.68 -12.13
C CYS A 138 -17.94 15.60 -12.27
N SER A 139 -18.88 15.81 -13.19
CA SER A 139 -20.03 14.93 -13.32
C SER A 139 -19.62 13.58 -13.92
N PRO A 140 -20.24 12.46 -13.47
CA PRO A 140 -19.95 11.13 -14.02
C PRO A 140 -20.15 11.02 -15.54
N GLN A 141 -21.01 11.87 -16.12
CA GLN A 141 -21.23 11.92 -17.56
C GLN A 141 -19.95 12.30 -18.32
N ILE A 142 -19.14 13.23 -17.81
CA ILE A 142 -17.87 13.63 -18.45
C ILE A 142 -16.90 12.44 -18.45
N ILE A 143 -16.78 11.74 -17.32
CA ILE A 143 -15.93 10.54 -17.21
C ILE A 143 -16.39 9.46 -18.18
N SER A 144 -17.70 9.26 -18.34
CA SER A 144 -18.24 8.24 -19.25
C SER A 144 -17.95 8.52 -20.74
N GLN A 145 -17.62 9.77 -21.10
CA GLN A 145 -17.29 10.19 -22.46
C GLN A 145 -15.80 10.02 -22.78
N VAL A 146 -14.96 9.71 -21.80
CA VAL A 146 -13.52 9.49 -22.01
C VAL A 146 -13.31 8.26 -22.87
N ASP A 147 -12.43 8.39 -23.87
CA ASP A 147 -12.04 7.29 -24.74
C ASP A 147 -11.26 6.23 -23.95
N LYS A 148 -11.87 5.06 -23.78
CA LYS A 148 -11.29 3.93 -23.05
C LYS A 148 -10.01 3.40 -23.70
N ASN A 149 -9.88 3.50 -25.03
CA ASN A 149 -8.66 3.05 -25.71
C ASN A 149 -7.48 3.94 -25.35
N LYS A 150 -7.71 5.25 -25.23
CA LYS A 150 -6.68 6.20 -24.77
C LYS A 150 -6.31 5.99 -23.31
N LEU A 151 -7.27 5.67 -22.43
CA LEU A 151 -6.97 5.31 -21.04
C LEU A 151 -6.08 4.06 -20.95
N ILE A 152 -6.38 3.05 -21.76
CA ILE A 152 -5.57 1.82 -21.86
C ILE A 152 -4.18 2.15 -22.40
N GLU A 153 -4.06 2.99 -23.42
CA GLU A 153 -2.77 3.45 -23.96
C GLU A 153 -1.92 4.16 -22.90
N ILE A 154 -2.53 5.09 -22.16
CA ILE A 154 -1.87 5.80 -21.04
C ILE A 154 -1.36 4.79 -19.99
N PHE A 155 -2.19 3.82 -19.59
CA PHE A 155 -1.77 2.80 -18.64
C PHE A 155 -0.65 1.89 -19.18
N ASN A 156 -0.72 1.50 -20.46
CA ASN A 156 0.34 0.71 -21.09
C ASN A 156 1.66 1.48 -21.16
N ASN A 157 1.62 2.80 -21.39
CA ASN A 157 2.81 3.65 -21.34
C ASN A 157 3.38 3.72 -19.92
N PHE A 158 2.53 3.86 -18.89
CA PHE A 158 2.94 3.77 -17.50
C PHE A 158 3.60 2.41 -17.17
N GLU A 159 3.03 1.29 -17.60
CA GLU A 159 3.64 -0.03 -17.39
C GLU A 159 4.97 -0.17 -18.13
N LYS A 160 5.06 0.35 -19.37
CA LYS A 160 6.31 0.37 -20.13
C LYS A 160 7.41 1.12 -19.39
N GLU A 161 7.12 2.27 -18.80
CA GLU A 161 8.08 3.02 -17.98
C GLU A 161 8.49 2.29 -16.70
N LEU A 162 7.60 1.53 -16.07
CA LEU A 162 7.97 0.67 -14.93
C LEU A 162 8.94 -0.44 -15.37
N TYR A 163 8.75 -1.03 -16.54
CA TYR A 163 9.67 -2.03 -17.09
C TYR A 163 11.02 -1.41 -17.48
N GLU A 164 11.02 -0.22 -18.07
CA GLU A 164 12.25 0.54 -18.35
C GLU A 164 13.00 0.91 -17.06
N LEU A 165 12.28 1.25 -15.99
CA LEU A 165 12.88 1.45 -14.67
C LEU A 165 13.50 0.16 -14.11
N GLU A 166 12.94 -1.01 -14.39
CA GLU A 166 13.46 -2.31 -13.89
C GLU A 166 14.78 -2.72 -14.57
N GLU A 167 15.12 -2.12 -15.71
CA GLU A 167 16.45 -2.21 -16.30
C GLU A 167 17.53 -1.59 -15.39
N ASN A 168 17.15 -0.70 -14.46
CA ASN A 168 18.00 -0.25 -13.36
C ASN A 168 18.05 -1.33 -12.27
N GLU A 169 19.25 -1.80 -11.92
CA GLU A 169 19.45 -2.84 -10.90
C GLU A 169 18.89 -2.47 -9.51
N ASN A 170 18.68 -1.19 -9.23
CA ASN A 170 18.11 -0.68 -7.98
C ASN A 170 16.57 -0.61 -7.97
N PHE A 171 15.89 -1.12 -9.00
CA PHE A 171 14.43 -1.20 -9.02
C PHE A 171 13.94 -2.61 -9.37
N LYS A 172 12.83 -3.01 -8.76
CA LYS A 172 12.11 -4.25 -9.09
C LYS A 172 10.61 -4.00 -9.10
N TYR A 173 9.94 -4.47 -10.15
CA TYR A 173 8.49 -4.37 -10.29
C TYR A 173 7.87 -5.77 -10.14
N ILE A 174 7.28 -6.05 -8.98
CA ILE A 174 6.84 -7.40 -8.59
C ILE A 174 5.34 -7.66 -8.80
N ARG A 175 4.69 -6.93 -9.72
CA ARG A 175 3.27 -7.16 -10.08
C ARG A 175 3.05 -8.57 -10.64
N ASN A 176 3.92 -9.01 -11.55
CA ASN A 176 3.82 -10.29 -12.27
C ASN A 176 5.07 -11.15 -12.10
N ASN A 177 5.92 -10.80 -11.15
CA ASN A 177 7.25 -11.35 -11.06
C ASN A 177 7.61 -11.60 -9.61
N SER A 178 8.62 -12.46 -9.43
CA SER A 178 9.20 -12.74 -8.14
C SER A 178 10.71 -12.88 -8.32
N PHE A 179 11.46 -12.75 -7.24
CA PHE A 179 12.89 -12.97 -7.30
C PHE A 179 13.42 -13.57 -6.01
N ILE A 180 14.59 -14.19 -6.10
CA ILE A 180 15.29 -14.73 -4.94
C ILE A 180 16.44 -13.80 -4.57
N LYS A 181 16.52 -13.43 -3.30
CA LYS A 181 17.66 -12.75 -2.71
C LYS A 181 18.06 -13.47 -1.43
N ASP A 182 19.32 -13.92 -1.35
CA ASP A 182 19.88 -14.56 -0.15
C ASP A 182 19.01 -15.72 0.38
N LYS A 183 18.58 -16.62 -0.53
CA LYS A 183 17.64 -17.74 -0.27
C LYS A 183 16.24 -17.33 0.23
N THR A 184 15.89 -16.04 0.14
CA THR A 184 14.55 -15.52 0.39
C THR A 184 13.85 -15.26 -0.94
N LEU A 185 12.70 -15.87 -1.13
CA LEU A 185 11.80 -15.53 -2.23
C LEU A 185 10.99 -14.29 -1.87
N ILE A 186 11.02 -13.27 -2.72
CA ILE A 186 10.18 -12.08 -2.62
C ILE A 186 9.15 -12.13 -3.74
N MET A 187 7.86 -12.09 -3.39
CA MET A 187 6.75 -12.08 -4.35
C MET A 187 5.74 -10.96 -4.03
N GLY A 188 5.19 -10.37 -5.08
CA GLY A 188 4.08 -9.43 -4.99
C GLY A 188 2.79 -10.09 -5.47
N ILE A 189 1.70 -9.83 -4.78
CA ILE A 189 0.34 -10.08 -5.28
C ILE A 189 -0.30 -8.70 -5.48
N PRO A 190 -0.50 -8.27 -6.73
CA PRO A 190 -0.95 -6.92 -7.02
C PRO A 190 -2.43 -6.74 -6.72
N GLY A 191 -2.84 -5.49 -6.55
CA GLY A 191 -4.25 -5.09 -6.50
C GLY A 191 -4.75 -4.81 -7.91
N GLU A 192 -5.38 -5.78 -8.55
CA GLU A 192 -6.13 -5.57 -9.80
C GLU A 192 -7.62 -5.31 -9.53
N SER A 193 -8.10 -5.75 -8.37
CA SER A 193 -9.47 -5.61 -7.92
C SER A 193 -9.55 -5.52 -6.40
N HIS A 194 -10.52 -4.75 -5.90
CA HIS A 194 -10.90 -4.72 -4.49
C HIS A 194 -11.47 -6.05 -3.98
N SER A 195 -12.17 -6.76 -4.85
CA SER A 195 -12.82 -8.02 -4.50
C SER A 195 -12.03 -9.18 -5.09
N THR A 196 -11.78 -10.22 -4.29
CA THR A 196 -11.16 -11.49 -4.73
C THR A 196 -12.01 -12.71 -4.43
N ALA A 197 -13.04 -12.54 -3.60
CA ALA A 197 -14.01 -13.59 -3.25
C ALA A 197 -15.34 -13.44 -4.00
N GLY A 198 -15.46 -12.42 -4.86
CA GLY A 198 -16.65 -12.17 -5.67
C GLY A 198 -16.72 -13.09 -6.89
N ASN A 199 -17.94 -13.36 -7.35
CA ASN A 199 -18.16 -14.02 -8.64
C ASN A 199 -18.14 -13.03 -9.81
N ASP A 200 -17.86 -11.75 -9.55
CA ASP A 200 -17.76 -10.71 -10.56
C ASP A 200 -16.48 -10.85 -11.40
N TYR A 201 -16.49 -10.18 -12.54
CA TYR A 201 -15.43 -10.27 -13.55
C TYR A 201 -14.06 -9.82 -13.01
N ASN A 202 -14.01 -8.78 -12.18
CA ASN A 202 -12.75 -8.23 -11.67
C ASN A 202 -12.15 -9.16 -10.61
N SER A 203 -12.98 -9.73 -9.75
CA SER A 203 -12.55 -10.78 -8.80
C SER A 203 -11.94 -11.99 -9.50
N LYS A 204 -12.55 -12.46 -10.60
CA LYS A 204 -12.02 -13.58 -11.38
C LYS A 204 -10.66 -13.25 -11.99
N LYS A 205 -10.51 -12.07 -12.59
CA LYS A 205 -9.22 -11.61 -13.13
C LYS A 205 -8.13 -11.55 -12.07
N GLN A 206 -8.44 -11.04 -10.88
CA GLN A 206 -7.50 -11.01 -9.76
C GLN A 206 -7.06 -12.41 -9.33
N GLU A 207 -8.01 -13.35 -9.25
CA GLU A 207 -7.72 -14.73 -8.86
C GLU A 207 -6.89 -15.45 -9.92
N GLU A 208 -7.24 -15.31 -11.20
CA GLU A 208 -6.46 -15.82 -12.35
C GLU A 208 -5.02 -15.30 -12.29
N LYS A 209 -4.87 -13.99 -12.04
CA LYS A 209 -3.57 -13.35 -11.92
C LYS A 209 -2.74 -13.88 -10.76
N THR A 210 -3.39 -14.05 -9.61
CA THR A 210 -2.76 -14.61 -8.42
C THR A 210 -2.29 -16.04 -8.67
N GLN A 211 -3.09 -16.84 -9.38
CA GLN A 211 -2.73 -18.20 -9.77
C GLN A 211 -1.53 -18.23 -10.72
N GLU A 212 -1.49 -17.36 -11.75
CA GLU A 212 -0.36 -17.26 -12.68
C GLU A 212 0.96 -16.99 -11.95
N ILE A 213 0.97 -16.04 -11.01
CA ILE A 213 2.16 -15.71 -10.21
C ILE A 213 2.59 -16.90 -9.36
N ILE A 214 1.63 -17.59 -8.73
CA ILE A 214 1.91 -18.77 -7.91
C ILE A 214 2.54 -19.90 -8.74
N GLU A 215 2.04 -20.19 -9.94
CA GLU A 215 2.61 -21.23 -10.80
C GLU A 215 4.05 -20.91 -11.22
N GLN A 216 4.37 -19.63 -11.45
CA GLN A 216 5.74 -19.20 -11.76
C GLN A 216 6.69 -19.35 -10.55
N VAL A 217 6.16 -19.13 -9.35
CA VAL A 217 6.91 -19.17 -8.09
C VAL A 217 7.19 -20.60 -7.62
N LYS A 218 6.27 -21.54 -7.84
CA LYS A 218 6.38 -22.92 -7.33
C LYS A 218 7.74 -23.59 -7.60
N PRO A 219 8.32 -23.55 -8.82
CA PRO A 219 9.62 -24.14 -9.10
C PRO A 219 10.79 -23.53 -8.33
N MET A 220 10.62 -22.32 -7.78
CA MET A 220 11.64 -21.58 -7.04
C MET A 220 11.70 -22.01 -5.57
N LEU A 221 10.64 -22.65 -5.04
CA LEU A 221 10.49 -22.97 -3.62
C LEU A 221 11.54 -23.97 -3.10
N GLU A 222 12.06 -24.86 -3.94
CA GLU A 222 13.09 -25.82 -3.54
C GLU A 222 14.44 -25.15 -3.21
N LYS A 223 14.66 -23.93 -3.72
CA LYS A 223 15.94 -23.20 -3.63
C LYS A 223 15.99 -22.20 -2.48
N VAL A 224 14.89 -22.04 -1.76
CA VAL A 224 14.72 -20.99 -0.74
C VAL A 224 14.46 -21.60 0.63
N ASN A 225 14.81 -20.84 1.67
CA ASN A 225 14.51 -21.15 3.07
C ASN A 225 13.45 -20.20 3.64
N SER A 226 13.15 -19.12 2.94
CA SER A 226 12.29 -18.03 3.41
C SER A 226 11.44 -17.48 2.26
N ILE A 227 10.26 -16.97 2.58
CA ILE A 227 9.36 -16.29 1.65
C ILE A 227 8.77 -15.04 2.28
N VAL A 228 8.71 -13.96 1.49
CA VAL A 228 7.99 -12.73 1.84
C VAL A 228 6.97 -12.44 0.73
N ILE A 229 5.71 -12.34 1.13
CA ILE A 229 4.58 -12.05 0.24
C ILE A 229 4.11 -10.63 0.54
N TYR A 230 4.24 -9.73 -0.42
CA TYR A 230 3.63 -8.40 -0.38
C TYR A 230 2.28 -8.47 -1.06
N ASN A 231 1.22 -8.57 -0.27
CA ASN A 231 -0.13 -8.71 -0.77
C ASN A 231 -0.87 -7.37 -0.75
N HIS A 232 -1.53 -7.09 -1.84
CA HIS A 232 -2.42 -5.94 -1.98
C HIS A 232 -3.90 -6.36 -2.13
N THR A 233 -4.18 -7.63 -2.38
CA THR A 233 -5.59 -8.08 -2.43
C THR A 233 -6.25 -8.01 -1.07
N GLN A 234 -7.52 -7.62 -0.99
CA GLN A 234 -8.22 -7.58 0.29
C GLN A 234 -8.25 -8.99 0.93
N GLY A 235 -8.12 -9.06 2.25
CA GLY A 235 -8.35 -10.29 3.01
C GLY A 235 -9.32 -10.05 4.16
N ASN A 236 -9.85 -11.14 4.71
CA ASN A 236 -10.81 -11.10 5.80
C ASN A 236 -10.07 -11.10 7.13
N TYR A 237 -10.27 -10.04 7.91
CA TYR A 237 -9.79 -9.97 9.29
C TYR A 237 -10.97 -10.08 10.26
N ASP A 238 -10.95 -11.09 11.12
CA ASP A 238 -11.92 -11.23 12.19
C ASP A 238 -11.50 -10.38 13.39
N ASN A 239 -12.21 -9.28 13.63
CA ASN A 239 -11.93 -8.36 14.74
C ASN A 239 -12.08 -9.01 16.14
N ASN A 240 -12.87 -10.08 16.27
CA ASN A 240 -13.09 -10.74 17.56
C ASN A 240 -11.91 -11.62 17.95
N THR A 241 -11.48 -12.47 17.02
CA THR A 241 -10.37 -13.41 17.25
C THR A 241 -9.02 -12.76 16.97
N GLY A 242 -8.97 -11.80 16.05
CA GLY A 242 -7.76 -11.21 15.51
C GLY A 242 -7.08 -12.09 14.47
N LYS A 243 -7.83 -12.95 13.76
CA LYS A 243 -7.30 -13.82 12.72
C LYS A 243 -7.46 -13.19 11.34
N PHE A 244 -6.46 -13.38 10.49
CA PHE A 244 -6.51 -12.97 9.09
C PHE A 244 -6.60 -14.17 8.16
N GLU A 245 -7.41 -14.06 7.11
CA GLU A 245 -7.43 -14.98 5.99
C GLU A 245 -7.33 -14.22 4.66
N SER A 246 -6.42 -14.65 3.78
CA SER A 246 -6.39 -14.18 2.39
C SER A 246 -7.73 -14.50 1.71
N ALA A 247 -8.30 -13.53 1.01
CA ALA A 247 -9.54 -13.77 0.25
C ALA A 247 -9.26 -14.42 -1.12
N SER A 248 -8.02 -14.41 -1.63
CA SER A 248 -7.64 -15.25 -2.78
C SER A 248 -7.57 -16.72 -2.34
N ARG A 249 -8.31 -17.58 -3.05
CA ARG A 249 -8.32 -19.03 -2.80
C ARG A 249 -6.98 -19.66 -3.15
N SER A 250 -6.43 -19.36 -4.33
CA SER A 250 -5.15 -19.90 -4.79
C SER A 250 -4.01 -19.49 -3.86
N LEU A 251 -4.01 -18.25 -3.37
CA LEU A 251 -3.01 -17.80 -2.40
C LEU A 251 -3.14 -18.54 -1.05
N LYS A 252 -4.39 -18.74 -0.58
CA LYS A 252 -4.65 -19.50 0.65
C LYS A 252 -4.15 -20.95 0.53
N GLU A 253 -4.47 -21.63 -0.57
CA GLU A 253 -4.00 -23.00 -0.85
C GLU A 253 -2.47 -23.05 -0.98
N PHE A 254 -1.86 -22.09 -1.66
CA PHE A 254 -0.41 -21.99 -1.78
C PHE A 254 0.28 -21.84 -0.43
N MET A 255 -0.18 -20.93 0.42
CA MET A 255 0.39 -20.70 1.76
C MET A 255 0.30 -21.94 2.65
N GLN A 256 -0.80 -22.69 2.57
CA GLN A 256 -1.00 -23.94 3.33
C GLN A 256 -0.08 -25.07 2.87
N ASN A 257 0.28 -25.10 1.59
CA ASN A 257 1.05 -26.17 0.96
C ASN A 257 2.53 -25.81 0.73
N LEU A 258 3.04 -24.76 1.39
CA LEU A 258 4.47 -24.42 1.30
C LEU A 258 5.35 -25.54 1.84
N PRO A 259 6.42 -25.92 1.13
CA PRO A 259 7.25 -27.05 1.52
C PRO A 259 8.02 -26.78 2.81
N SER A 260 8.41 -27.85 3.50
CA SER A 260 9.00 -27.78 4.85
C SER A 260 10.38 -27.12 4.90
N ASN A 261 11.08 -27.01 3.77
CA ASN A 261 12.34 -26.26 3.67
C ASN A 261 12.14 -24.74 3.81
N VAL A 262 10.93 -24.23 3.55
CA VAL A 262 10.58 -22.81 3.73
C VAL A 262 10.19 -22.59 5.19
N LYS A 263 11.18 -22.17 5.99
CA LYS A 263 11.09 -21.99 7.44
C LYS A 263 10.51 -20.64 7.83
N THR A 264 11.00 -19.55 7.23
CA THR A 264 10.52 -18.19 7.54
C THR A 264 9.47 -17.79 6.50
N ARG A 265 8.23 -17.55 6.96
CA ARG A 265 7.10 -17.25 6.08
C ARG A 265 6.47 -15.94 6.53
N ILE A 266 6.56 -14.90 5.71
CA ILE A 266 6.09 -13.55 6.04
C ILE A 266 5.03 -13.13 5.02
N PHE A 267 3.91 -12.63 5.52
CA PHE A 267 2.81 -12.10 4.73
C PHE A 267 2.52 -10.67 5.16
N VAL A 268 2.63 -9.73 4.23
CA VAL A 268 2.37 -8.31 4.45
C VAL A 268 1.10 -7.93 3.71
N GLN A 269 0.12 -7.37 4.42
CA GLN A 269 -1.13 -6.86 3.85
C GLN A 269 -1.12 -5.34 3.90
N SER A 270 -1.41 -4.69 2.78
CA SER A 270 -1.53 -3.22 2.72
C SER A 270 -2.98 -2.75 2.73
N HIS A 271 -3.80 -3.22 1.79
CA HIS A 271 -5.17 -2.78 1.45
C HIS A 271 -6.28 -2.85 2.53
N ASN A 272 -5.96 -3.00 3.81
CA ASN A 272 -6.93 -2.91 4.87
C ASN A 272 -6.67 -1.65 5.71
N HIS A 273 -7.67 -0.79 5.72
CA HIS A 273 -7.75 0.51 6.40
C HIS A 273 -7.75 0.41 7.93
N TRP A 274 -6.76 -0.26 8.51
CA TRP A 274 -6.67 -0.49 9.94
C TRP A 274 -6.17 0.73 10.68
N ASP A 275 -6.53 0.78 11.96
CA ASP A 275 -6.20 1.88 12.86
C ASP A 275 -4.76 1.84 13.41
N HIS A 276 -4.12 0.66 13.31
CA HIS A 276 -2.78 0.37 13.80
C HIS A 276 -2.23 -0.89 13.13
N THR A 277 -0.90 -1.03 13.04
CA THR A 277 -0.29 -2.26 12.51
C THR A 277 -0.55 -3.41 13.46
N GLN A 278 -0.96 -4.55 12.92
CA GLN A 278 -1.06 -5.81 13.69
C GLN A 278 0.09 -6.72 13.28
N PHE A 279 0.82 -7.21 14.28
CA PHE A 279 1.91 -8.16 14.08
C PHE A 279 1.58 -9.48 14.76
N MET A 280 1.40 -10.53 13.97
CA MET A 280 0.80 -11.79 14.40
C MET A 280 1.57 -12.99 13.88
N PHE A 281 1.50 -14.11 14.59
CA PHE A 281 1.97 -15.40 14.11
C PHE A 281 0.86 -16.44 14.20
N HIS A 282 0.43 -16.96 13.05
CA HIS A 282 -0.54 -18.06 12.97
C HIS A 282 -0.32 -18.89 11.71
N ASN A 283 -0.74 -20.16 11.71
CA ASN A 283 -0.58 -21.07 10.57
C ASN A 283 0.84 -21.10 9.98
N ASN A 284 1.86 -21.00 10.84
CA ASN A 284 3.29 -20.93 10.49
C ASN A 284 3.70 -19.69 9.67
N PHE A 285 2.92 -18.63 9.70
CA PHE A 285 3.22 -17.35 9.04
C PHE A 285 3.29 -16.21 10.04
N TYR A 286 4.22 -15.29 9.79
CA TYR A 286 4.22 -13.94 10.35
C TYR A 286 3.36 -13.05 9.48
N TYR A 287 2.30 -12.50 10.06
CA TYR A 287 1.40 -11.57 9.41
C TYR A 287 1.70 -10.16 9.88
N ILE A 288 1.96 -9.27 8.92
CA ILE A 288 2.12 -7.82 9.13
C ILE A 288 0.96 -7.16 8.42
N MET A 289 -0.07 -6.87 9.21
CA MET A 289 -1.26 -6.18 8.77
C MET A 289 -0.94 -4.69 8.88
N ASN A 290 -0.45 -4.12 7.77
CA ASN A 290 0.17 -2.79 7.76
C ASN A 290 -0.88 -1.72 8.09
N ASN A 291 -0.51 -0.74 8.90
CA ASN A 291 -1.33 0.44 9.25
C ASN A 291 -1.52 1.42 8.08
N ALA A 292 -1.46 0.94 6.84
CA ALA A 292 -0.81 1.70 5.80
C ALA A 292 -1.64 2.88 5.28
N GLY A 293 -2.97 2.80 5.28
CA GLY A 293 -3.67 3.65 4.33
C GLY A 293 -3.92 5.10 4.64
N LEU A 294 -3.89 5.45 5.91
CA LEU A 294 -4.86 6.45 6.36
C LEU A 294 -4.33 7.32 7.49
N HIS A 295 -3.01 7.26 7.72
CA HIS A 295 -2.37 7.79 8.90
C HIS A 295 -1.10 8.57 8.58
N ASN A 296 -1.21 9.63 7.79
CA ASN A 296 -0.21 10.70 7.77
C ASN A 296 1.24 10.23 7.42
N GLY A 297 1.36 9.24 6.52
CA GLY A 297 2.65 8.73 6.04
C GLY A 297 3.35 7.71 6.95
N ILE A 298 2.65 7.10 7.91
CA ILE A 298 3.18 5.99 8.72
C ILE A 298 3.52 4.78 7.84
N PHE A 299 4.59 4.07 8.20
CA PHE A 299 5.04 2.88 7.49
C PHE A 299 5.63 1.85 8.46
N ASN A 300 5.88 0.64 7.96
CA ASN A 300 6.50 -0.40 8.77
C ASN A 300 7.97 -0.60 8.42
N ILE A 301 8.77 -1.02 9.42
CA ILE A 301 10.11 -1.54 9.22
C ILE A 301 10.07 -3.02 9.59
N LEU A 302 10.51 -3.88 8.68
CA LEU A 302 10.59 -5.31 8.85
C LEU A 302 12.06 -5.70 8.92
N ASP A 303 12.48 -6.34 10.00
CA ASP A 303 13.82 -6.92 10.16
C ASP A 303 13.67 -8.42 10.41
N PHE A 304 14.29 -9.26 9.58
CA PHE A 304 14.12 -10.70 9.68
C PHE A 304 15.34 -11.49 9.22
N ASP A 305 15.50 -12.68 9.79
CA ASP A 305 16.43 -13.70 9.32
C ASP A 305 15.81 -15.11 9.49
N GLU A 306 16.63 -16.15 9.48
CA GLU A 306 16.15 -17.53 9.70
C GLU A 306 15.65 -17.80 11.13
N LYS A 307 15.99 -16.94 12.10
CA LYS A 307 15.75 -17.15 13.53
C LYS A 307 14.66 -16.23 14.09
N GLU A 308 14.61 -14.99 13.61
CA GLU A 308 13.73 -13.97 14.16
C GLU A 308 13.06 -13.13 13.06
N VAL A 309 11.82 -12.71 13.32
CA VAL A 309 11.12 -11.69 12.56
C VAL A 309 10.69 -10.60 13.54
N GLN A 310 11.08 -9.36 13.26
CA GLN A 310 10.77 -8.18 14.03
C GLN A 310 10.05 -7.18 13.13
N CYS A 311 9.05 -6.51 13.67
CA CYS A 311 8.31 -5.47 12.98
C CYS A 311 8.26 -4.20 13.84
N TYR A 312 8.40 -3.05 13.19
CA TYR A 312 8.34 -1.74 13.80
C TYR A 312 7.30 -0.88 13.09
N ASP A 313 6.60 -0.05 13.84
CA ASP A 313 5.69 0.98 13.33
C ASP A 313 6.41 2.34 13.42
N ALA A 314 6.62 2.97 12.26
CA ALA A 314 7.41 4.18 12.11
C ALA A 314 6.51 5.39 11.82
N ASP A 315 6.52 6.35 12.74
CA ASP A 315 5.73 7.58 12.65
C ASP A 315 6.62 8.75 12.20
N PRO A 316 6.42 9.29 10.98
CA PRO A 316 7.19 10.41 10.46
C PRO A 316 6.92 11.73 11.21
N THR A 317 5.76 11.88 11.85
CA THR A 317 5.39 13.11 12.58
C THR A 317 6.22 13.27 13.84
N ASN A 318 6.31 12.19 14.61
CA ASN A 318 7.05 12.17 15.88
C ASN A 318 8.49 11.66 15.73
N LYS A 319 8.89 11.29 14.50
CA LYS A 319 10.20 10.70 14.16
C LYS A 319 10.58 9.56 15.10
N LYS A 320 9.62 8.69 15.39
CA LYS A 320 9.76 7.56 16.31
C LYS A 320 9.42 6.25 15.60
N ALA A 321 10.22 5.22 15.82
CA ALA A 321 9.91 3.85 15.43
C ALA A 321 9.67 3.02 16.69
N VAL A 322 8.52 2.36 16.78
CA VAL A 322 8.12 1.53 17.92
C VAL A 322 8.18 0.06 17.52
N LYS A 323 8.95 -0.74 18.24
CA LYS A 323 8.97 -2.20 18.07
C LYS A 323 7.62 -2.78 18.49
N LEU A 324 7.01 -3.56 17.60
CA LEU A 324 5.75 -4.24 17.86
C LEU A 324 5.95 -5.53 18.65
N LYS A 325 4.93 -5.89 19.43
CA LYS A 325 4.79 -7.19 20.07
C LYS A 325 4.21 -8.19 19.07
N LEU A 326 4.81 -9.37 19.01
CA LEU A 326 4.28 -10.48 18.22
C LEU A 326 3.14 -11.16 18.97
N SER A 327 1.93 -11.12 18.41
CA SER A 327 0.79 -11.85 18.96
C SER A 327 0.78 -13.30 18.46
N LYS A 328 0.80 -14.27 19.38
CA LYS A 328 0.65 -15.72 19.09
C LYS A 328 -0.69 -16.28 19.58
N GLU A 329 -1.40 -15.52 20.40
CA GLU A 329 -2.66 -15.91 21.02
C GLU A 329 -3.80 -15.07 20.46
N PHE A 330 -4.95 -15.71 20.27
CA PHE A 330 -6.13 -15.11 19.64
C PHE A 330 -7.37 -15.24 20.56
N PRO A 331 -7.30 -14.74 21.81
CA PRO A 331 -8.45 -14.76 22.69
C PRO A 331 -9.55 -13.85 22.14
N ASN A 332 -10.81 -14.19 22.40
CA ASN A 332 -11.92 -13.28 22.15
C ASN A 332 -11.73 -12.03 23.01
N ILE A 333 -11.76 -10.87 22.37
CA ILE A 333 -11.61 -9.59 23.06
C ILE A 333 -12.89 -8.79 22.99
N SER A 334 -13.23 -8.19 24.12
CA SER A 334 -14.44 -7.38 24.27
C SER A 334 -14.18 -5.87 24.20
N GLN A 335 -12.92 -5.43 24.37
CA GLN A 335 -12.55 -4.01 24.43
C GLN A 335 -11.54 -3.63 23.34
N PRO A 336 -11.79 -2.57 22.53
CA PRO A 336 -10.88 -2.15 21.45
C PRO A 336 -9.45 -1.82 21.91
N GLY A 337 -9.28 -1.30 23.13
CA GLY A 337 -7.96 -0.98 23.69
C GLY A 337 -7.08 -2.21 23.94
N GLU A 338 -7.69 -3.36 24.22
CA GLU A 338 -6.96 -4.61 24.44
C GLU A 338 -6.37 -5.14 23.14
N ILE A 339 -7.02 -4.87 21.98
CA ILE A 339 -6.50 -5.23 20.65
C ILE A 339 -5.18 -4.50 20.38
N ILE A 340 -5.14 -3.18 20.63
CA ILE A 340 -3.90 -2.38 20.46
C ILE A 340 -2.80 -2.90 21.39
N ALA A 341 -3.13 -3.23 22.64
CA ALA A 341 -2.16 -3.71 23.62
C ALA A 341 -1.53 -5.06 23.27
N ARG A 342 -2.18 -5.87 22.42
CA ARG A 342 -1.57 -7.10 21.87
C ARG A 342 -0.34 -6.81 21.03
N HIS A 343 -0.36 -5.71 20.27
CA HIS A 343 0.66 -5.41 19.27
C HIS A 343 1.61 -4.29 19.71
N TYR A 344 1.22 -3.45 20.67
CA TYR A 344 2.03 -2.31 21.10
C TYR A 344 2.51 -2.48 22.55
N PRO A 345 3.78 -2.16 22.84
CA PRO A 345 4.28 -2.07 24.22
C PRO A 345 3.53 -1.02 25.03
N ASP A 346 3.24 0.11 24.39
CA ASP A 346 2.49 1.23 24.95
C ASP A 346 1.27 1.52 24.05
N PRO A 347 0.05 1.12 24.46
CA PRO A 347 -1.17 1.41 23.70
C PRO A 347 -1.50 2.90 23.62
N GLU A 348 -1.03 3.72 24.58
CA GLU A 348 -1.29 5.16 24.59
C GLU A 348 -0.59 5.85 23.42
N TYR A 349 0.55 5.33 22.95
CA TYR A 349 1.20 5.82 21.73
C TYR A 349 0.22 5.87 20.54
N VAL A 350 -0.55 4.81 20.32
CA VAL A 350 -1.54 4.73 19.24
C VAL A 350 -2.73 5.63 19.51
N LYS A 351 -3.19 5.72 20.76
CA LYS A 351 -4.33 6.60 21.14
C LYS A 351 -3.99 8.08 21.00
N ILE A 352 -2.83 8.51 21.51
CA ILE A 352 -2.32 9.87 21.40
C ILE A 352 -2.22 10.25 19.93
N ARG A 353 -1.62 9.37 19.11
CA ARG A 353 -1.56 9.56 17.66
C ARG A 353 -2.94 9.83 17.07
N LYS A 354 -3.96 9.02 17.38
CA LYS A 354 -5.33 9.27 16.89
C LYS A 354 -5.93 10.60 17.40
N SER A 355 -5.72 10.94 18.67
CA SER A 355 -6.30 12.13 19.31
C SER A 355 -5.66 13.46 18.86
N VAL A 356 -4.36 13.48 18.60
CA VAL A 356 -3.64 14.65 18.08
C VAL A 356 -4.16 15.01 16.68
N HIS A 357 -4.47 14.00 15.87
CA HIS A 357 -4.96 14.20 14.52
C HIS A 357 -6.45 14.63 14.49
N SER A 358 -7.29 14.19 15.43
CA SER A 358 -8.67 14.68 15.56
C SER A 358 -8.79 16.08 16.17
N CYS A 359 -7.75 16.56 16.88
CA CYS A 359 -7.71 17.94 17.41
C CYS A 359 -7.17 18.95 16.39
N LEU A 360 -6.22 18.58 15.54
CA LEU A 360 -5.66 19.48 14.51
C LEU A 360 -6.72 19.91 13.47
N SER A 361 -7.64 19.01 13.08
CA SER A 361 -8.74 19.35 12.18
C SER A 361 -9.78 20.31 12.79
N LYS A 362 -9.96 20.27 14.13
CA LYS A 362 -10.83 21.20 14.86
C LYS A 362 -10.22 22.58 15.08
N LEU A 363 -8.90 22.67 15.18
CA LEU A 363 -8.18 23.96 15.35
C LEU A 363 -8.06 24.75 14.04
N LEU A 364 -8.32 24.11 12.90
CA LEU A 364 -8.25 24.72 11.56
C LEU A 364 -9.63 24.89 10.91
N SER A 365 -10.71 24.55 11.61
CA SER A 365 -12.08 24.87 11.19
C SER A 365 -12.46 26.24 11.79
N PRO A 366 -12.87 27.23 10.98
CA PRO A 366 -13.19 28.58 11.46
C PRO A 366 -14.34 28.65 12.46
#